data_AF-A0A1E1KPP1-F1
#
_entry.id   AF-A0A1E1KPP1-F1
#
_cell.length_a   1.000
_cell.length_b   1.000
_cell.length_c   1.000
_cell.angle_alpha   90.00
_cell.angle_beta   90.00
_cell.angle_gamma   90.00
#
_symmetry.space_group_name_H-M   'P 1'
#
loop_
_entity.id
_entity.type
_entity.pdbx_description
1 polymer ?
#
loop_
_entity_poly.entity_id
_entity_poly.type
_entity_poly.pdbx_seq_one_letter_code
_entity_poly.pdbx_strand_id
1 'polypeptide(L)'
;MSSSSSTNISAFSTPLSPSTNSDIKTQKFVYCTAYIGKKERTAELVYSANKAGFRGFDTGAQPMLYDENGVGERVRKSIEEGLVKREELFMNNILTLEACCVLSFYVPTKIRSLGLSNTALDDLKQLTASARVHQPPHPIPSIRQNVFHETEGYGVYHREFCPKNGIISQHLRMLDMNLDLLHNGAIVDVLALALEGKVQTGEEKAIALYGLVIDIGGISIFYGTTSAGANESLFGRTRGVERAG
;
A
#
# COMPACT_ATOMS: atom_id res chain seq x y z
N MET A 1 -34.03 24.26 -38.11
CA MET A 1 -34.23 24.41 -36.65
C MET A 1 -34.46 23.04 -36.05
N SER A 2 -33.55 22.66 -35.15
CA SER A 2 -33.55 21.56 -34.17
C SER A 2 -33.90 20.12 -34.60
N SER A 3 -32.86 19.31 -34.81
CA SER A 3 -32.88 17.84 -34.74
C SER A 3 -32.57 17.38 -33.32
N SER A 4 -33.52 16.68 -32.68
CA SER A 4 -33.38 16.08 -31.35
C SER A 4 -32.69 14.71 -31.41
N SER A 5 -31.43 14.63 -30.99
CA SER A 5 -30.73 13.35 -30.78
C SER A 5 -31.06 12.78 -29.40
N SER A 6 -31.78 11.67 -29.37
CA SER A 6 -32.08 10.92 -28.15
C SER A 6 -30.84 10.12 -27.71
N THR A 7 -30.16 10.55 -26.65
CA THR A 7 -29.04 9.80 -26.06
C THR A 7 -29.59 8.65 -25.22
N ASN A 8 -29.27 7.42 -25.62
CA ASN A 8 -29.73 6.18 -25.00
C ASN A 8 -29.04 5.98 -23.63
N ILE A 9 -29.75 6.26 -22.54
CA ILE A 9 -29.31 5.99 -21.16
C ILE A 9 -29.76 4.57 -20.79
N SER A 10 -29.11 3.53 -21.34
CA SER A 10 -29.43 2.13 -21.00
C SER A 10 -28.32 1.41 -20.22
N ALA A 11 -27.21 2.08 -19.90
CA ALA A 11 -26.09 1.49 -19.17
C ALA A 11 -26.30 1.34 -17.65
N PHE A 12 -27.46 1.74 -17.11
CA PHE A 12 -27.73 1.80 -15.66
C PHE A 12 -28.63 0.67 -15.11
N SER A 13 -29.04 -0.31 -15.91
CA SER A 13 -30.06 -1.28 -15.48
C SER A 13 -29.54 -2.60 -14.92
N THR A 14 -28.23 -2.81 -14.81
CA THR A 14 -27.71 -4.06 -14.22
C THR A 14 -27.31 -3.83 -12.76
N PRO A 15 -28.03 -4.43 -11.79
CA PRO A 15 -27.60 -4.40 -10.40
C PRO A 15 -26.24 -5.10 -10.28
N LEU A 16 -25.22 -4.33 -9.87
CA LEU A 16 -23.89 -4.85 -9.55
C LEU A 16 -24.02 -5.88 -8.42
N SER A 17 -23.73 -7.14 -8.72
CA SER A 17 -23.51 -8.16 -7.69
C SER A 17 -22.35 -7.71 -6.78
N PRO A 18 -22.46 -7.82 -5.45
CA PRO A 18 -21.37 -7.47 -4.55
C PRO A 18 -20.17 -8.37 -4.85
N SER A 19 -19.14 -7.81 -5.50
CA SER A 19 -17.88 -8.49 -5.73
C SER A 19 -17.26 -8.81 -4.38
N THR A 20 -17.04 -10.08 -4.09
CA THR A 20 -16.25 -10.50 -2.94
C THR A 20 -14.82 -9.98 -3.13
N ASN A 21 -14.26 -9.28 -2.13
CA ASN A 21 -12.91 -8.69 -2.13
C ASN A 21 -11.74 -9.67 -2.36
N SER A 22 -12.02 -10.96 -2.64
CA SER A 22 -11.06 -12.06 -2.73
C SER A 22 -10.05 -11.95 -3.87
N ASP A 23 -10.29 -11.09 -4.88
CA ASP A 23 -9.43 -10.99 -6.07
C ASP A 23 -8.33 -9.91 -5.95
N ILE A 24 -8.33 -9.13 -4.87
CA ILE A 24 -7.34 -8.06 -4.68
C ILE A 24 -6.03 -8.68 -4.17
N LYS A 25 -5.08 -8.88 -5.08
CA LYS A 25 -3.70 -9.23 -4.74
C LYS A 25 -2.89 -7.96 -4.50
N THR A 26 -2.61 -7.66 -3.24
CA THR A 26 -1.65 -6.60 -2.88
C THR A 26 -0.22 -7.13 -2.92
N GLN A 27 0.74 -6.20 -3.05
CA GLN A 27 2.15 -6.53 -2.87
C GLN A 27 2.47 -6.54 -1.37
N LYS A 28 3.27 -7.51 -0.91
CA LYS A 28 3.73 -7.55 0.49
C LYS A 28 4.61 -6.35 0.85
N PHE A 29 5.32 -5.82 -0.15
CA PHE A 29 6.11 -4.60 -0.04
C PHE A 29 5.60 -3.57 -1.03
N VAL A 30 5.31 -2.38 -0.52
CA VAL A 30 4.85 -1.23 -1.28
C VAL A 30 5.84 -0.09 -1.09
N TYR A 31 6.30 0.52 -2.18
CA TYR A 31 7.20 1.67 -2.14
C TYR A 31 6.40 2.96 -1.91
N CYS A 32 6.57 3.59 -0.75
CA CYS A 32 5.93 4.86 -0.42
C CYS A 32 6.73 6.02 -1.02
N THR A 33 6.06 6.90 -1.77
CA THR A 33 6.68 8.01 -2.51
C THR A 33 6.60 9.35 -1.79
N ALA A 34 6.27 9.36 -0.50
CA ALA A 34 6.33 10.56 0.32
C ALA A 34 7.78 11.08 0.37
N TYR A 35 8.00 12.34 -0.02
CA TYR A 35 9.35 12.80 -0.35
C TYR A 35 10.03 13.70 0.70
N ILE A 36 9.32 14.14 1.75
CA ILE A 36 9.74 15.13 2.77
C ILE A 36 10.84 16.09 2.25
N GLY A 37 10.44 17.09 1.45
CA GLY A 37 11.34 18.11 0.90
C GLY A 37 12.24 17.71 -0.28
N LYS A 38 12.08 16.51 -0.89
CA LYS A 38 12.86 16.05 -2.06
C LYS A 38 12.01 15.74 -3.28
N LYS A 39 11.10 16.64 -3.63
CA LYS A 39 10.08 16.45 -4.67
C LYS A 39 10.70 16.04 -6.01
N GLU A 40 11.77 16.71 -6.40
CA GLU A 40 12.46 16.59 -7.70
C GLU A 40 13.09 15.19 -7.89
N ARG A 41 13.28 14.45 -6.80
CA ARG A 41 13.87 13.10 -6.83
C ARG A 41 12.85 11.99 -6.95
N THR A 42 11.55 12.30 -6.91
CA THR A 42 10.49 11.29 -6.94
C THR A 42 10.61 10.37 -8.16
N ALA A 43 10.81 10.94 -9.35
CA ALA A 43 10.98 10.16 -10.57
C ALA A 43 12.25 9.28 -10.55
N GLU A 44 13.37 9.78 -10.05
CA GLU A 44 14.61 9.01 -9.89
C GLU A 44 14.42 7.82 -8.94
N LEU A 45 13.75 8.07 -7.80
CA LEU A 45 13.52 7.07 -6.76
C LEU A 45 12.55 5.98 -7.21
N VAL A 46 11.48 6.33 -7.95
CA VAL A 46 10.56 5.35 -8.55
C VAL A 46 11.27 4.46 -9.57
N TYR A 47 12.20 5.02 -10.34
CA TYR A 47 13.02 4.23 -11.28
C TYR A 47 13.91 3.23 -10.56
N SER A 48 14.62 3.70 -9.54
CA SER A 48 15.45 2.87 -8.67
C SER A 48 14.62 1.76 -8.02
N ALA A 49 13.43 2.05 -7.50
CA ALA A 49 12.53 1.07 -6.92
C ALA A 49 12.08 0.01 -7.96
N ASN A 50 11.73 0.41 -9.18
CA ASN A 50 11.40 -0.54 -10.26
C ASN A 50 12.56 -1.47 -10.58
N LYS A 51 13.79 -0.94 -10.66
CA LYS A 51 15.03 -1.71 -10.90
C LYS A 51 15.35 -2.66 -9.75
N ALA A 52 15.13 -2.23 -8.50
CA ALA A 52 15.23 -3.09 -7.33
C ALA A 52 14.19 -4.22 -7.33
N GLY A 53 13.08 -4.03 -8.05
CA GLY A 53 12.04 -5.05 -8.25
C GLY A 53 10.72 -4.76 -7.54
N PHE A 54 10.55 -3.57 -6.98
CA PHE A 54 9.25 -3.14 -6.45
C PHE A 54 8.22 -3.13 -7.57
N ARG A 55 7.00 -3.52 -7.21
CA ARG A 55 5.82 -3.49 -8.10
C ARG A 55 4.60 -2.86 -7.44
N GLY A 56 4.69 -2.53 -6.15
CA GLY A 56 3.70 -1.76 -5.42
C GLY A 56 4.21 -0.35 -5.18
N PHE A 57 3.41 0.67 -5.47
CA PHE A 57 3.71 2.07 -5.19
C PHE A 57 2.56 2.72 -4.43
N ASP A 58 2.89 3.56 -3.46
CA ASP A 58 1.95 4.36 -2.68
C ASP A 58 2.29 5.83 -2.81
N THR A 59 1.33 6.61 -3.32
CA THR A 59 1.42 8.06 -3.48
C THR A 59 0.16 8.72 -2.90
N GLY A 60 0.05 10.05 -2.97
CA GLY A 60 -1.17 10.76 -2.55
C GLY A 60 -1.37 12.08 -3.27
N ALA A 61 -2.61 12.58 -3.30
CA ALA A 61 -2.94 13.91 -3.82
C ALA A 61 -2.71 15.00 -2.78
N GLN A 62 -1.50 15.03 -2.21
CA GLN A 62 -1.06 16.09 -1.29
C GLN A 62 0.25 16.66 -1.82
N PRO A 63 0.20 17.73 -2.65
CA PRO A 63 1.37 18.26 -3.38
C PRO A 63 2.52 18.77 -2.51
N MET A 64 2.32 18.87 -1.19
CA MET A 64 3.35 19.19 -0.20
C MET A 64 4.17 17.96 0.22
N LEU A 65 3.62 16.76 0.06
CA LEU A 65 4.23 15.50 0.51
C LEU A 65 4.52 14.53 -0.64
N TYR A 66 3.76 14.61 -1.74
CA TYR A 66 3.81 13.68 -2.86
C TYR A 66 3.88 14.38 -4.21
N ASP A 67 4.56 13.74 -5.17
CA ASP A 67 4.65 14.19 -6.55
C ASP A 67 4.07 13.14 -7.50
N GLU A 68 2.75 13.12 -7.59
CA GLU A 68 2.02 12.18 -8.45
C GLU A 68 2.45 12.27 -9.92
N ASN A 69 2.81 13.48 -10.37
CA ASN A 69 3.28 13.71 -11.73
C ASN A 69 4.62 13.01 -11.96
N GLY A 70 5.59 13.17 -11.06
CA GLY A 70 6.88 12.49 -11.12
C GLY A 70 6.75 10.96 -11.06
N VAL A 71 5.86 10.43 -10.23
CA VAL A 71 5.54 8.99 -10.19
C VAL A 71 4.98 8.54 -11.54
N GLY A 72 3.96 9.24 -12.05
CA GLY A 72 3.29 8.89 -13.31
C GLY A 72 4.21 8.96 -14.52
N GLU A 73 5.05 10.00 -14.61
CA GLU A 73 6.07 10.14 -15.65
C GLU A 73 7.02 8.95 -15.62
N ARG A 74 7.54 8.60 -14.44
CA ARG A 74 8.51 7.52 -14.35
C ARG A 74 7.91 6.15 -14.62
N VAL A 75 6.69 5.89 -14.18
CA VAL A 75 5.99 4.64 -14.48
C VAL A 75 5.81 4.48 -15.99
N ARG A 76 5.34 5.52 -16.70
CA ARG A 76 5.18 5.48 -18.16
C ARG A 76 6.49 5.15 -18.87
N LYS A 77 7.56 5.89 -18.55
CA LYS A 77 8.89 5.63 -19.14
C LYS A 77 9.41 4.21 -18.84
N SER A 78 9.17 3.71 -17.63
CA SER A 78 9.59 2.34 -17.26
C SER A 78 8.83 1.26 -18.05
N ILE A 79 7.58 1.53 -18.43
CA ILE A 79 6.80 0.66 -19.31
C ILE A 79 7.31 0.75 -20.76
N GLU A 80 7.55 1.96 -21.25
CA GLU A 80 8.10 2.21 -22.60
C GLU A 80 9.48 1.56 -22.80
N GLU A 81 10.33 1.62 -21.78
CA GLU A 81 11.66 0.97 -21.74
C GLU A 81 11.57 -0.56 -21.56
N GLY A 82 10.38 -1.12 -21.31
CA GLY A 82 10.18 -2.55 -21.08
C GLY A 82 10.67 -3.06 -19.72
N LEU A 83 10.98 -2.16 -18.77
CA LEU A 83 11.44 -2.51 -17.43
C LEU A 83 10.34 -3.17 -16.59
N VAL A 84 9.08 -2.76 -16.79
CA VAL A 84 7.89 -3.27 -16.10
C VAL A 84 6.69 -3.27 -17.05
N LYS A 85 5.68 -4.10 -16.77
CA LYS A 85 4.37 -4.03 -17.46
C LYS A 85 3.30 -3.42 -16.55
N ARG A 86 2.27 -2.79 -17.13
CA ARG A 86 1.21 -2.14 -16.33
C ARG A 86 0.49 -3.14 -15.43
N GLU A 87 0.25 -4.36 -15.91
CA GLU A 87 -0.41 -5.44 -15.18
C GLU A 87 0.40 -5.95 -13.99
N GLU A 88 1.72 -5.75 -13.98
CA GLU A 88 2.58 -6.09 -12.84
C GLU A 88 2.45 -5.05 -11.71
N LEU A 89 2.00 -3.84 -12.02
CA LEU A 89 2.00 -2.71 -11.08
C LEU A 89 0.72 -2.63 -10.24
N PHE A 90 0.92 -2.51 -8.94
CA PHE A 90 -0.07 -2.12 -7.95
C PHE A 90 0.19 -0.66 -7.53
N MET A 91 -0.84 0.19 -7.60
CA MET A 91 -0.73 1.62 -7.33
C MET A 91 -1.80 2.03 -6.31
N ASN A 92 -1.36 2.59 -5.19
CA ASN A 92 -2.19 3.23 -4.18
C ASN A 92 -2.12 4.76 -4.36
N ASN A 93 -3.26 5.41 -4.09
CA ASN A 93 -3.34 6.86 -4.03
C ASN A 93 -4.19 7.28 -2.83
N ILE A 94 -3.58 8.04 -1.91
CA ILE A 94 -4.24 8.57 -0.72
C ILE A 94 -4.91 9.92 -1.05
N LEU A 95 -6.22 9.98 -0.81
CA LEU A 95 -7.09 11.10 -1.18
C LEU A 95 -7.99 11.53 0.00
N THR A 96 -8.69 12.65 -0.14
CA THR A 96 -9.70 13.09 0.86
C THR A 96 -10.96 12.21 0.81
N LEU A 97 -11.77 12.28 1.87
CA LEU A 97 -13.04 11.57 1.92
C LEU A 97 -14.00 12.02 0.81
N GLU A 98 -14.07 13.31 0.48
CA GLU A 98 -14.95 13.79 -0.60
C GLU A 98 -14.51 13.24 -1.96
N ALA A 99 -13.19 13.22 -2.22
CA ALA A 99 -12.65 12.63 -3.43
C ALA A 99 -12.95 11.13 -3.49
N CYS A 100 -12.84 10.40 -2.36
CA CYS A 100 -13.18 8.99 -2.26
C CYS A 100 -14.66 8.74 -2.61
N CYS A 101 -15.59 9.57 -2.11
CA CYS A 101 -17.01 9.47 -2.44
C CYS A 101 -17.26 9.58 -3.94
N VAL A 102 -16.65 10.57 -4.61
CA VAL A 102 -16.78 10.75 -6.07
C VAL A 102 -16.14 9.59 -6.83
N LEU A 103 -15.01 9.07 -6.36
CA LEU A 103 -14.27 8.01 -7.02
C LEU A 103 -14.90 6.61 -6.85
N SER A 104 -15.79 6.44 -5.88
CA SER A 104 -16.54 5.20 -5.68
C SER A 104 -17.34 4.75 -6.91
N PHE A 105 -17.84 5.70 -7.72
CA PHE A 105 -18.55 5.41 -8.98
C PHE A 105 -17.67 4.74 -10.05
N TYR A 106 -16.35 4.75 -9.89
CA TYR A 106 -15.39 4.14 -10.81
C TYR A 106 -14.93 2.75 -10.39
N VAL A 107 -15.46 2.21 -9.29
CA VAL A 107 -15.16 0.87 -8.79
C VAL A 107 -16.16 -0.15 -9.35
N PRO A 108 -15.74 -1.33 -9.82
CA PRO A 108 -14.37 -1.85 -9.90
C PRO A 108 -13.66 -1.56 -11.24
N THR A 109 -14.20 -0.67 -12.08
CA THR A 109 -13.80 -0.57 -13.49
C THR A 109 -12.49 0.18 -13.71
N LYS A 110 -12.43 1.48 -13.38
CA LYS A 110 -11.20 2.28 -13.50
C LYS A 110 -10.37 2.21 -12.22
N ILE A 111 -11.03 2.00 -11.09
CA ILE A 111 -10.40 1.79 -9.78
C ILE A 111 -10.75 0.39 -9.33
N ARG A 112 -9.74 -0.43 -9.03
CA ARG A 112 -9.96 -1.83 -8.65
C ARG A 112 -10.61 -1.98 -7.28
N SER A 113 -10.24 -1.09 -6.35
CA SER A 113 -10.64 -1.18 -4.95
C SER A 113 -10.52 0.17 -4.26
N LEU A 114 -11.32 0.36 -3.21
CA LEU A 114 -11.19 1.49 -2.28
C LEU A 114 -10.81 0.99 -0.90
N GLY A 115 -10.09 1.82 -0.17
CA GLY A 115 -9.64 1.54 1.19
C GLY A 115 -9.84 2.73 2.11
N LEU A 116 -9.51 2.52 3.37
CA LEU A 116 -9.47 3.55 4.39
C LEU A 116 -8.06 3.64 4.96
N SER A 117 -7.72 4.82 5.48
CA SER A 117 -6.48 5.03 6.19
C SER A 117 -6.75 5.73 7.52
N ASN A 118 -5.92 5.47 8.52
CA ASN A 118 -6.02 6.08 9.86
C ASN A 118 -7.37 5.83 10.55
N THR A 119 -7.92 4.62 10.40
CA THR A 119 -9.24 4.26 10.97
C THR A 119 -9.09 3.36 12.18
N ALA A 120 -9.68 3.74 13.32
CA ALA A 120 -9.67 2.91 14.53
C ALA A 120 -10.47 1.60 14.32
N LEU A 121 -10.25 0.60 15.19
CA LEU A 121 -10.93 -0.69 15.06
C LEU A 121 -12.45 -0.58 15.20
N ASP A 122 -12.91 0.21 16.16
CA ASP A 122 -14.35 0.30 16.46
C ASP A 122 -15.10 1.04 15.36
N ASP A 123 -14.51 2.08 14.78
CA ASP A 123 -15.04 2.76 13.61
C ASP A 123 -15.13 1.81 12.40
N LEU A 124 -14.09 1.01 12.18
CA LEU A 124 -14.06 0.04 11.09
C LEU A 124 -15.12 -1.07 11.27
N LYS A 125 -15.33 -1.54 12.51
CA LYS A 125 -16.38 -2.51 12.86
C LYS A 125 -17.76 -1.93 12.60
N GLN A 126 -18.02 -0.71 13.07
CA GLN A 126 -19.29 -0.02 12.89
C GLN A 126 -19.59 0.23 11.41
N LEU A 127 -18.60 0.70 10.65
CA LEU A 127 -18.74 0.92 9.22
C LEU A 127 -19.06 -0.39 8.49
N THR A 128 -18.32 -1.46 8.80
CA THR A 128 -18.54 -2.77 8.16
C THR A 128 -19.92 -3.34 8.50
N ALA A 129 -20.37 -3.20 9.75
CA ALA A 129 -21.71 -3.62 10.15
C ALA A 129 -22.80 -2.81 9.45
N SER A 130 -22.67 -1.48 9.42
CA SER A 130 -23.60 -0.55 8.76
C SER A 130 -23.69 -0.83 7.26
N ALA A 131 -22.56 -1.03 6.59
CA ALA A 131 -22.51 -1.31 5.16
C ALA A 131 -23.29 -2.59 4.78
N ARG A 132 -23.26 -3.62 5.65
CA ARG A 132 -23.96 -4.90 5.43
C ARG A 132 -25.47 -4.80 5.59
N VAL A 133 -25.95 -3.93 6.48
CA VAL A 133 -27.39 -3.80 6.77
C VAL A 133 -28.10 -2.76 5.92
N HIS A 134 -27.35 -1.87 5.24
CA HIS A 134 -27.91 -0.92 4.29
C HIS A 134 -28.58 -1.63 3.10
N GLN A 135 -29.59 -1.00 2.49
CA GLN A 135 -30.28 -1.54 1.32
C GLN A 135 -30.27 -0.55 0.15
N PRO A 136 -29.60 -0.88 -0.98
CA PRO A 136 -28.77 -2.08 -1.18
C PRO A 136 -27.49 -2.05 -0.33
N PRO A 137 -26.85 -3.19 -0.01
CA PRO A 137 -25.62 -3.20 0.79
C PRO A 137 -24.54 -2.29 0.19
N HIS A 138 -23.87 -1.53 1.05
CA HIS A 138 -22.74 -0.72 0.61
C HIS A 138 -21.47 -1.56 0.48
N PRO A 139 -20.55 -1.20 -0.44
CA PRO A 139 -19.25 -1.85 -0.54
C PRO A 139 -18.47 -1.74 0.77
N ILE A 140 -17.87 -2.85 1.20
CA ILE A 140 -16.93 -2.88 2.32
C ILE A 140 -15.56 -2.41 1.82
N PRO A 141 -14.85 -1.53 2.55
CA PRO A 141 -13.50 -1.14 2.16
C PRO A 141 -12.60 -2.38 2.01
N SER A 142 -11.77 -2.42 0.98
CA SER A 142 -10.90 -3.57 0.71
C SER A 142 -9.56 -3.50 1.43
N ILE A 143 -9.15 -2.30 1.84
CA ILE A 143 -7.82 -2.01 2.39
C ILE A 143 -7.97 -1.13 3.63
N ARG A 144 -7.16 -1.39 4.66
CA ARG A 144 -6.93 -0.49 5.79
C ARG A 144 -5.44 -0.15 5.89
N GLN A 145 -5.08 1.12 5.71
CA GLN A 145 -3.70 1.60 5.75
C GLN A 145 -3.43 2.45 7.01
N ASN A 146 -2.67 1.92 7.96
CA ASN A 146 -2.39 2.59 9.25
C ASN A 146 -0.92 2.46 9.66
N VAL A 147 -0.49 3.30 10.59
CA VAL A 147 0.83 3.16 11.21
C VAL A 147 0.96 1.81 11.94
N PHE A 148 2.14 1.20 11.87
CA PHE A 148 2.52 0.11 12.77
C PHE A 148 3.26 0.67 13.96
N HIS A 149 2.59 0.72 15.11
CA HIS A 149 3.15 1.28 16.35
C HIS A 149 2.39 0.73 17.56
N GLU A 150 3.00 0.83 18.74
CA GLU A 150 2.42 0.38 20.01
C GLU A 150 1.06 1.05 20.29
N THR A 151 0.88 2.32 19.93
CA THR A 151 -0.40 3.04 20.12
C THR A 151 -1.57 2.43 19.35
N GLU A 152 -1.28 1.71 18.26
CA GLU A 152 -2.28 0.95 17.48
C GLU A 152 -2.36 -0.52 17.94
N GLY A 153 -1.71 -0.87 19.07
CA GLY A 153 -1.53 -2.23 19.54
C GLY A 153 -0.81 -3.11 18.51
N TYR A 154 0.08 -2.50 17.72
CA TYR A 154 0.72 -3.11 16.54
C TYR A 154 -0.27 -3.74 15.55
N GLY A 155 -1.54 -3.34 15.55
CA GLY A 155 -2.59 -3.90 14.69
C GLY A 155 -3.01 -5.33 15.05
N VAL A 156 -2.70 -5.83 16.25
CA VAL A 156 -3.05 -7.21 16.68
C VAL A 156 -4.52 -7.54 16.44
N TYR A 157 -5.43 -6.70 16.94
CA TYR A 157 -6.87 -6.94 16.79
C TYR A 157 -7.38 -6.72 15.36
N HIS A 158 -6.73 -5.84 14.59
CA HIS A 158 -7.06 -5.63 13.18
C HIS A 158 -6.67 -6.82 12.32
N ARG A 159 -5.55 -7.49 12.62
CA ARG A 159 -5.17 -8.73 11.93
C ARG A 159 -6.15 -9.87 12.17
N GLU A 160 -6.91 -9.85 13.26
CA GLU A 160 -8.00 -10.79 13.46
C GLU A 160 -9.26 -10.37 12.69
N PHE A 161 -9.63 -9.09 12.76
CA PHE A 161 -10.89 -8.58 12.19
C PHE A 161 -10.86 -8.45 10.66
N CYS A 162 -9.77 -7.91 10.11
CA CYS A 162 -9.70 -7.53 8.70
C CYS A 162 -9.82 -8.74 7.75
N PRO A 163 -9.06 -9.85 7.94
CA PRO A 163 -9.19 -11.02 7.06
C PRO A 163 -10.59 -11.64 7.08
N LYS A 164 -11.25 -11.70 8.25
CA LYS A 164 -12.63 -12.20 8.39
C LYS A 164 -13.65 -11.36 7.61
N ASN A 165 -13.30 -10.13 7.24
CA ASN A 165 -14.15 -9.21 6.50
C ASN A 165 -13.64 -8.92 5.08
N GLY A 166 -12.62 -9.65 4.60
CA GLY A 166 -12.04 -9.41 3.28
C GLY A 166 -11.34 -8.06 3.17
N ILE A 167 -10.75 -7.58 4.26
CA ILE A 167 -9.98 -6.33 4.34
C ILE A 167 -8.50 -6.69 4.44
N ILE A 168 -7.67 -6.07 3.61
CA ILE A 168 -6.22 -6.23 3.64
C ILE A 168 -5.61 -5.15 4.53
N SER A 169 -4.78 -5.55 5.49
CA SER A 169 -4.08 -4.62 6.36
C SER A 169 -2.78 -4.14 5.72
N GLN A 170 -2.59 -2.83 5.73
CA GLN A 170 -1.43 -2.14 5.15
C GLN A 170 -0.79 -1.28 6.24
N HIS A 171 0.52 -1.40 6.40
CA HIS A 171 1.25 -0.81 7.51
C HIS A 171 2.40 0.08 7.06
N LEU A 172 2.47 1.29 7.61
CA LEU A 172 3.53 2.27 7.35
C LEU A 172 4.28 2.70 8.62
N ARG A 173 5.36 3.47 8.43
CA ARG A 173 6.21 4.04 9.49
C ARG A 173 6.90 2.98 10.37
N MET A 174 7.28 1.87 9.76
CA MET A 174 7.86 0.72 10.47
C MET A 174 9.12 1.08 11.25
N LEU A 175 10.03 1.85 10.66
CA LEU A 175 11.33 2.10 11.27
C LEU A 175 11.32 3.33 12.17
N ASP A 176 10.80 4.45 11.66
CA ASP A 176 10.97 5.76 12.28
C ASP A 176 10.01 6.03 13.44
N MET A 177 8.85 5.35 13.49
CA MET A 177 7.99 5.37 14.68
C MET A 177 8.37 4.29 15.70
N ASN A 178 9.27 3.36 15.36
CA ASN A 178 9.64 2.24 16.23
C ASN A 178 11.15 2.23 16.52
N LEU A 179 11.73 3.41 16.77
CA LEU A 179 13.17 3.55 17.02
C LEU A 179 13.65 2.75 18.23
N ASP A 180 12.85 2.67 19.29
CA ASP A 180 13.20 1.87 20.46
C ASP A 180 13.24 0.37 20.13
N LEU A 181 12.19 -0.14 19.46
CA LEU A 181 12.18 -1.53 18.98
C LEU A 181 13.32 -1.81 17.98
N LEU A 182 13.62 -0.85 17.10
CA LEU A 182 14.68 -0.96 16.09
C LEU A 182 16.07 -0.98 16.73
N HIS A 183 16.32 -0.17 17.76
CA HIS A 183 17.66 0.01 18.33
C HIS A 183 17.91 -0.83 19.58
N ASN A 184 16.88 -1.06 20.40
CA ASN A 184 16.96 -1.72 21.71
C ASN A 184 16.14 -3.02 21.79
N GLY A 185 15.46 -3.41 20.71
CA GLY A 185 14.68 -4.64 20.67
C GLY A 185 15.57 -5.89 20.67
N ALA A 186 15.59 -6.65 21.75
CA ALA A 186 16.41 -7.86 21.88
C ALA A 186 16.20 -8.87 20.73
N ILE A 187 14.96 -9.03 20.26
CA ILE A 187 14.66 -9.90 19.12
C ILE A 187 15.24 -9.34 17.80
N VAL A 188 15.23 -8.02 17.63
CA VAL A 188 15.82 -7.36 16.45
C VAL A 188 17.33 -7.53 16.49
N ASP A 189 17.97 -7.43 17.65
CA ASP A 189 19.41 -7.66 17.81
C ASP A 189 19.81 -9.09 17.46
N VAL A 190 19.09 -10.10 17.97
CA VAL A 190 19.37 -11.51 17.66
C VAL A 190 19.25 -11.78 16.16
N LEU A 191 18.21 -11.26 15.51
CA LEU A 191 18.01 -11.42 14.08
C LEU A 191 19.05 -10.64 13.25
N ALA A 192 19.44 -9.44 13.69
CA ALA A 192 20.46 -8.64 13.04
C ALA A 192 21.83 -9.34 13.07
N LEU A 193 22.20 -9.97 14.18
CA LEU A 193 23.41 -10.79 14.28
C LEU A 193 23.39 -11.95 13.28
N ALA A 194 22.24 -12.60 13.10
CA ALA A 194 22.08 -13.68 12.11
C ALA A 194 22.22 -13.20 10.65
N LEU A 195 22.11 -11.88 10.41
CA LEU A 195 22.26 -11.23 9.11
C LEU A 195 23.67 -10.67 8.86
N GLU A 196 24.58 -10.72 9.84
CA GLU A 196 25.95 -10.22 9.69
C GLU A 196 26.66 -10.84 8.49
N GLY A 197 27.31 -10.00 7.67
CA GLY A 197 27.99 -10.40 6.44
C GLY A 197 27.06 -10.81 5.30
N LYS A 198 25.74 -10.83 5.50
CA LYS A 198 24.73 -11.17 4.47
C LYS A 198 24.03 -9.93 3.91
N VAL A 199 24.07 -8.82 4.62
CA VAL A 199 23.46 -7.55 4.21
C VAL A 199 24.48 -6.42 4.22
N GLN A 200 24.10 -5.24 3.73
CA GLN A 200 24.98 -4.09 3.72
C GLN A 200 25.12 -3.60 5.16
N THR A 201 26.36 -3.35 5.57
CA THR A 201 26.68 -2.91 6.92
C THR A 201 25.83 -1.70 7.33
N GLY A 202 25.08 -1.85 8.42
CA GLY A 202 24.23 -0.82 9.00
C GLY A 202 22.72 -1.00 8.73
N GLU A 203 22.32 -1.95 7.90
CA GLU A 203 20.90 -2.23 7.58
C GLU A 203 20.34 -3.49 8.25
N GLU A 204 21.16 -4.25 8.97
CA GLU A 204 20.80 -5.52 9.61
C GLU A 204 19.54 -5.40 10.47
N LYS A 205 19.48 -4.39 11.36
CA LYS A 205 18.34 -4.18 12.25
C LYS A 205 17.06 -3.80 11.50
N ALA A 206 17.18 -3.00 10.43
CA ALA A 206 16.03 -2.61 9.62
C ALA A 206 15.45 -3.82 8.88
N ILE A 207 16.31 -4.64 8.27
CA ILE A 207 15.90 -5.88 7.58
C ILE A 207 15.32 -6.88 8.58
N ALA A 208 15.91 -7.02 9.76
CA ALA A 208 15.39 -7.87 10.84
C ALA A 208 13.98 -7.45 11.27
N LEU A 209 13.75 -6.16 11.51
CA LEU A 209 12.43 -5.66 11.91
C LEU A 209 11.39 -5.84 10.79
N TYR A 210 11.75 -5.56 9.53
CA TYR A 210 10.85 -5.85 8.41
C TYR A 210 10.52 -7.34 8.31
N GLY A 211 11.53 -8.21 8.43
CA GLY A 211 11.36 -9.66 8.37
C GLY A 211 10.41 -10.17 9.46
N LEU A 212 10.59 -9.73 10.70
CA LEU A 212 9.71 -10.08 11.82
C LEU A 212 8.26 -9.71 11.53
N VAL A 213 8.02 -8.55 10.95
CA VAL A 213 6.67 -8.05 10.73
C VAL A 213 6.01 -8.74 9.55
N ILE A 214 6.74 -9.04 8.47
CA ILE A 214 6.21 -9.83 7.34
C ILE A 214 5.77 -11.22 7.80
N ASP A 215 6.56 -11.84 8.68
CA ASP A 215 6.31 -13.20 9.16
C ASP A 215 5.05 -13.30 10.04
N ILE A 216 4.58 -12.18 10.62
CA ILE A 216 3.26 -12.11 11.29
C ILE A 216 2.12 -12.48 10.32
N GLY A 217 2.31 -12.26 9.01
CA GLY A 217 1.34 -12.62 7.98
C GLY A 217 0.13 -11.67 7.90
N GLY A 218 -0.58 -11.73 6.76
CA GLY A 218 -1.82 -10.98 6.54
C GLY A 218 -1.66 -9.46 6.41
N ILE A 219 -0.43 -8.98 6.20
CA ILE A 219 -0.11 -7.56 6.09
C ILE A 219 0.70 -7.24 4.83
N SER A 220 0.54 -6.02 4.31
CA SER A 220 1.50 -5.40 3.40
C SER A 220 2.25 -4.29 4.13
N ILE A 221 3.54 -4.16 3.88
CA ILE A 221 4.40 -3.17 4.51
C ILE A 221 4.86 -2.11 3.52
N PHE A 222 4.89 -0.88 4.01
CA PHE A 222 5.26 0.30 3.24
C PHE A 222 6.70 0.66 3.57
N TYR A 223 7.52 0.67 2.53
CA TYR A 223 8.91 1.07 2.58
C TYR A 223 9.05 2.42 1.89
N GLY A 224 9.50 3.43 2.61
CA GLY A 224 9.80 4.75 2.07
C GLY A 224 11.25 5.10 2.33
N THR A 225 11.99 5.45 1.28
CA THR A 225 13.34 6.00 1.40
C THR A 225 13.49 7.17 0.44
N THR A 226 14.42 8.06 0.77
CA THR A 226 14.84 9.15 -0.14
C THR A 226 16.24 8.90 -0.71
N SER A 227 16.71 7.66 -0.64
CA SER A 227 18.01 7.21 -1.15
C SER A 227 17.83 6.09 -2.18
N ALA A 228 18.29 6.33 -3.41
CA ALA A 228 18.26 5.33 -4.47
C ALA A 228 19.09 4.08 -4.13
N GLY A 229 20.22 4.24 -3.42
CA GLY A 229 21.04 3.10 -2.99
C GLY A 229 20.33 2.19 -1.99
N ALA A 230 19.47 2.77 -1.13
CA ALA A 230 18.73 2.00 -0.12
C ALA A 230 17.61 1.12 -0.74
N ASN A 231 17.08 1.49 -1.91
CA ASN A 231 16.13 0.65 -2.64
C ASN A 231 16.76 -0.65 -3.12
N GLU A 232 17.98 -0.56 -3.64
CA GLU A 232 18.71 -1.72 -4.17
C GLU A 232 19.18 -2.67 -3.05
N SER A 233 19.58 -2.12 -1.90
CA SER A 233 20.12 -2.90 -0.77
C SER A 233 19.05 -3.69 0.00
N LEU A 234 17.93 -3.04 0.38
CA LEU A 234 16.90 -3.64 1.22
C LEU A 234 15.94 -4.54 0.45
N PHE A 235 15.35 -4.07 -0.66
CA PHE A 235 14.31 -4.82 -1.35
C PHE A 235 14.86 -5.98 -2.19
N GLY A 236 16.04 -5.81 -2.78
CA GLY A 236 16.70 -6.89 -3.53
C GLY A 236 16.96 -8.14 -2.66
N ARG A 237 17.08 -7.96 -1.34
CA ARG A 237 17.47 -9.00 -0.39
C ARG A 237 16.32 -9.52 0.48
N THR A 238 15.24 -8.78 0.67
CA THR A 238 14.00 -9.32 1.28
C THR A 238 13.36 -10.42 0.42
N ARG A 239 13.54 -10.39 -0.91
CA ARG A 239 13.22 -11.53 -1.80
C ARG A 239 13.97 -12.83 -1.44
N GLY A 240 15.15 -12.73 -0.82
CA GLY A 240 15.91 -13.89 -0.35
C GLY A 240 15.26 -14.56 0.88
N VAL A 241 14.61 -13.76 1.72
CA VAL A 241 13.90 -14.25 2.92
C VAL A 241 12.59 -14.96 2.54
N GLU A 242 11.88 -14.49 1.51
CA GLU A 242 10.66 -15.16 1.02
C GLU A 242 10.90 -16.52 0.34
N ARG A 243 12.13 -16.80 -0.11
CA ARG A 243 12.50 -18.08 -0.75
C ARG A 243 13.05 -19.12 0.23
N ALA A 244 13.26 -18.75 1.49
CA ALA A 244 13.84 -19.59 2.52
C ALA A 244 12.80 -20.14 3.52
N GLY A 245 11.51 -19.85 3.31
CA GLY A 245 10.38 -20.39 4.06
C GLY A 245 9.60 -21.44 3.27
#